data_AF-K1WY02-F1
#
_entry.id   AF-K1WY02-F1
#
_cell.length_a   1.000
_cell.length_b   1.000
_cell.length_c   1.000
_cell.angle_alpha   90.00
_cell.angle_beta   90.00
_cell.angle_gamma   90.00
#
_symmetry.space_group_name_H-M   'P 1'
#
loop_
_entity.id
_entity.type
_entity.pdbx_description
1 polymer ?
#
loop_
_entity_poly.entity_id
_entity_poly.type
_entity_poly.pdbx_seq_one_letter_code
_entity_poly.pdbx_strand_id
1 'polypeptide(L)'
;MKPTVPHMEEIEDLPKAITEILARLGHQNPNAWQVALHPDAYRPDIITDVKRFLINRCFRLILGEVTTENTMDTRFCLVDQGPISEWLKLFEEGIAPTVVRLNLPFVIGKEHVI
;
A
#
# COMPACT_ATOMS: atom_id res chain seq x y z
N MET A 1 28.66 4.93 -24.43
CA MET A 1 27.22 4.91 -24.13
C MET A 1 27.05 5.12 -22.64
N LYS A 2 26.42 6.21 -22.20
CA LYS A 2 26.01 6.35 -20.80
C LYS A 2 24.76 5.47 -20.61
N PRO A 3 24.63 4.71 -19.51
CA PRO A 3 23.39 4.03 -19.22
C PRO A 3 22.30 5.09 -18.99
N THR A 4 21.27 5.05 -19.82
CA THR A 4 20.03 5.80 -19.61
C THR A 4 19.38 5.25 -18.34
N VAL A 5 19.48 6.03 -17.27
CA VAL A 5 18.63 5.85 -16.09
C VAL A 5 17.19 6.02 -16.57
N PRO A 6 16.28 5.07 -16.32
CA PRO A 6 14.88 5.25 -16.65
C PRO A 6 14.41 6.57 -16.04
N HIS A 7 13.88 7.47 -16.87
CA HIS A 7 13.29 8.71 -16.38
C HIS A 7 12.20 8.36 -15.36
N MET A 8 12.29 8.99 -14.19
CA MET A 8 11.31 8.98 -13.10
C MET A 8 9.95 9.62 -13.48
N GLU A 9 9.60 9.58 -14.76
CA GLU A 9 8.33 10.04 -15.28
C GLU A 9 7.31 8.90 -15.13
N GLU A 10 6.19 9.23 -14.48
CA GLU A 10 4.93 8.50 -14.58
C GLU A 10 4.85 7.16 -13.82
N ILE A 11 4.87 7.23 -12.48
CA ILE A 11 4.06 6.27 -11.71
C ILE A 11 2.58 6.68 -11.93
N GLU A 12 2.03 6.31 -13.09
CA GLU A 12 0.65 6.61 -13.50
C GLU A 12 -0.40 5.98 -12.56
N ASP A 13 -0.02 4.87 -11.91
CA ASP A 13 -0.92 4.02 -11.14
C ASP A 13 -0.28 3.62 -9.81
N LEU A 14 -0.50 4.43 -8.77
CA LEU A 14 -0.04 4.13 -7.40
C LEU A 14 -0.63 2.80 -6.89
N PRO A 15 -1.93 2.48 -7.07
CA PRO A 15 -2.44 1.17 -6.72
C PRO A 15 -1.65 0.01 -7.33
N LYS A 16 -1.33 0.08 -8.62
CA LYS A 16 -0.51 -0.95 -9.28
C LYS A 16 0.87 -1.07 -8.65
N ALA A 17 1.56 0.04 -8.39
CA ALA A 17 2.89 0.03 -7.78
C ALA A 17 2.89 -0.64 -6.39
N ILE A 18 1.87 -0.37 -5.58
CA ILE A 18 1.71 -1.00 -4.26
C ILE A 18 1.48 -2.51 -4.39
N THR A 19 0.59 -2.94 -5.29
CA THR A 19 0.37 -4.37 -5.56
C THR A 19 1.66 -5.06 -6.02
N GLU A 20 2.47 -4.42 -6.87
CA GLU A 20 3.75 -4.97 -7.34
C GLU A 20 4.76 -5.12 -6.21
N ILE A 21 4.84 -4.15 -5.28
CA ILE A 21 5.66 -4.26 -4.06
C ILE A 21 5.23 -5.47 -3.24
N LEU A 22 3.93 -5.61 -2.96
CA LEU A 22 3.39 -6.73 -2.18
C LEU A 22 3.65 -8.07 -2.85
N ALA A 23 3.45 -8.16 -4.17
CA ALA A 23 3.72 -9.36 -4.94
C ALA A 23 5.20 -9.76 -4.89
N ARG A 24 6.11 -8.80 -5.07
CA ARG A 24 7.57 -9.03 -5.03
C ARG A 24 8.04 -9.48 -3.66
N LEU A 25 7.41 -9.01 -2.58
CA LEU A 25 7.71 -9.42 -1.21
C LEU A 25 7.03 -10.74 -0.81
N GLY A 26 6.23 -11.36 -1.68
CA GLY A 26 5.66 -12.69 -1.44
C GLY A 26 4.29 -12.70 -0.76
N HIS A 27 3.51 -11.61 -0.87
CA HIS A 27 2.13 -11.59 -0.40
C HIS A 27 1.28 -12.65 -1.14
N GLN A 28 0.46 -13.43 -0.44
CA GLN A 28 -0.31 -14.53 -1.07
C GLN A 28 -1.42 -14.02 -1.97
N ASN A 29 -2.02 -12.88 -1.62
CA ASN A 29 -3.03 -12.20 -2.44
C ASN A 29 -2.75 -10.69 -2.53
N PRO A 30 -1.80 -10.24 -3.36
CA PRO A 30 -1.31 -8.85 -3.36
C PRO A 30 -2.37 -7.83 -3.81
N ASN A 31 -3.51 -8.28 -4.34
CA ASN A 31 -4.63 -7.41 -4.73
C ASN A 31 -5.71 -7.28 -3.65
N ALA A 32 -5.66 -8.05 -2.56
CA ALA A 32 -6.75 -8.12 -1.59
C ALA A 32 -7.10 -6.75 -0.95
N TRP A 33 -6.09 -5.91 -0.72
CA TRP A 33 -6.26 -4.57 -0.14
C TRP A 33 -7.10 -3.62 -1.01
N GLN A 34 -7.14 -3.85 -2.33
CA GLN A 34 -7.88 -3.02 -3.27
C GLN A 34 -9.39 -3.03 -3.04
N VAL A 35 -9.93 -4.08 -2.42
CA VAL A 35 -11.35 -4.18 -2.05
C VAL A 35 -11.76 -3.08 -1.07
N ALA A 36 -10.83 -2.63 -0.22
CA ALA A 36 -11.06 -1.57 0.76
C ALA A 36 -10.66 -0.18 0.24
N LEU A 37 -10.10 -0.08 -0.97
CA LEU A 37 -9.63 1.19 -1.54
C LEU A 37 -10.80 1.98 -2.13
N HIS A 38 -10.82 3.30 -1.87
CA HIS A 38 -11.84 4.17 -2.44
C HIS A 38 -11.71 4.23 -3.98
N PRO A 39 -12.82 4.14 -4.75
CA PRO A 39 -12.77 4.10 -6.22
C PRO A 39 -12.05 5.28 -6.87
N ASP A 40 -12.09 6.46 -6.24
CA ASP A 40 -11.40 7.65 -6.75
C ASP A 40 -9.86 7.48 -6.83
N ALA A 41 -9.27 6.52 -6.12
CA ALA A 41 -7.84 6.24 -6.23
C ALA A 41 -7.43 5.74 -7.63
N TYR A 42 -8.37 5.19 -8.41
CA TYR A 42 -8.14 4.68 -9.77
C TYR A 42 -8.45 5.70 -10.86
N ARG A 43 -9.06 6.83 -10.50
CA ARG A 43 -9.52 7.82 -11.48
C ARG A 43 -8.32 8.58 -12.07
N PRO A 44 -8.25 8.76 -13.40
CA PRO A 44 -7.16 9.48 -14.04
C PRO A 44 -7.20 11.00 -13.76
N ASP A 45 -8.38 11.55 -13.47
CA ASP A 45 -8.59 12.97 -13.18
C ASP A 45 -8.24 13.38 -11.74
N ILE A 46 -7.95 12.41 -10.87
CA ILE A 46 -7.59 12.65 -9.48
C ILE A 46 -6.07 12.83 -9.37
N ILE A 47 -5.65 13.93 -8.74
CA ILE A 47 -4.24 14.24 -8.54
C ILE A 47 -3.53 13.20 -7.66
N THR A 48 -2.25 12.97 -7.92
CA THR A 48 -1.45 11.92 -7.28
C THR A 48 -1.41 12.03 -5.76
N ASP A 49 -1.39 13.24 -5.19
CA ASP A 49 -1.42 13.44 -3.74
C ASP A 49 -2.73 12.95 -3.10
N VAL A 50 -3.85 13.13 -3.79
CA VAL A 50 -5.15 12.62 -3.33
C VAL A 50 -5.18 11.09 -3.42
N LYS A 51 -4.62 10.51 -4.48
CA LYS A 51 -4.48 9.05 -4.59
C LYS A 51 -3.63 8.49 -3.43
N ARG A 52 -2.48 9.11 -3.12
CA ARG A 52 -1.64 8.77 -1.96
C ARG A 52 -2.43 8.82 -0.66
N PHE A 53 -3.18 9.90 -0.43
CA PHE A 53 -4.01 10.05 0.77
C PHE A 53 -5.04 8.91 0.89
N LEU A 54 -5.73 8.56 -0.19
CA LEU A 54 -6.73 7.48 -0.20
C LEU A 54 -6.08 6.12 0.08
N ILE A 55 -4.90 5.85 -0.47
CA ILE A 55 -4.12 4.63 -0.21
C ILE A 55 -3.67 4.59 1.26
N ASN A 56 -3.08 5.68 1.78
CA ASN A 56 -2.67 5.78 3.17
C ASN A 56 -3.86 5.54 4.11
N ARG A 57 -5.02 6.13 3.82
CA ARG A 57 -6.25 5.89 4.59
C ARG A 57 -6.65 4.42 4.57
N CYS A 58 -6.61 3.77 3.40
CA CYS A 58 -6.91 2.34 3.27
C CYS A 58 -5.99 1.49 4.17
N PHE A 59 -4.67 1.69 4.09
CA PHE A 59 -3.73 0.93 4.92
C PHE A 59 -3.80 1.26 6.41
N ARG A 60 -4.14 2.50 6.79
CA ARG A 60 -4.42 2.84 8.20
C ARG A 60 -5.59 2.04 8.75
N LEU A 61 -6.64 1.83 7.96
CA LEU A 61 -7.79 0.99 8.34
C LEU A 61 -7.38 -0.47 8.42
N ILE A 62 -6.71 -1.01 7.39
CA ILE A 62 -6.24 -2.41 7.37
C ILE A 62 -5.34 -2.73 8.58
N LEU A 63 -4.34 -1.88 8.85
CA LEU A 63 -3.47 -2.02 10.02
C LEU A 63 -4.23 -1.75 11.33
N GLY A 64 -5.29 -0.94 11.26
CA GLY A 64 -6.28 -0.63 12.30
C GLY A 64 -6.91 -1.88 12.92
N GLU A 65 -7.27 -2.83 12.08
CA GLU A 65 -7.97 -4.07 12.44
C GLU A 65 -7.04 -5.13 13.05
N VAL A 66 -5.72 -4.93 13.03
CA VAL A 66 -4.76 -5.87 13.63
C VAL A 66 -4.83 -5.75 15.16
N THR A 67 -5.36 -6.79 15.81
CA THR A 67 -5.47 -6.87 17.28
C THR A 67 -4.40 -7.75 17.93
N THR A 68 -3.68 -8.55 17.14
CA THR A 68 -2.66 -9.47 17.61
C THR A 68 -1.35 -8.79 17.99
N GLU A 69 -1.09 -7.60 17.47
CA GLU A 69 0.11 -6.80 17.78
C GLU A 69 -0.13 -5.30 17.59
N ASN A 70 0.73 -4.49 18.20
CA ASN A 70 0.69 -3.04 18.05
C ASN A 70 1.31 -2.61 16.71
N THR A 71 0.50 -2.09 15.79
CA THR A 71 0.95 -1.59 14.49
C THR A 71 1.16 -0.07 14.44
N MET A 72 1.17 0.64 15.58
CA MET A 72 1.32 2.10 15.61
C MET A 72 2.60 2.57 14.91
N ASP A 73 3.74 1.92 15.19
CA ASP A 73 5.04 2.27 14.59
C ASP A 73 5.02 2.10 13.06
N THR A 74 4.42 1.01 12.58
CA THR A 74 4.20 0.79 11.14
C THR A 74 3.34 1.91 10.54
N ARG A 75 2.26 2.34 11.20
CA ARG A 75 1.37 3.39 10.67
C ARG A 75 2.06 4.76 10.54
N PHE A 76 3.15 5.03 11.26
CA PHE A 76 3.92 6.27 11.10
C PHE A 76 4.61 6.38 9.73
N CYS A 77 4.85 5.26 9.03
CA CYS A 77 5.41 5.29 7.67
C CYS A 77 4.40 5.72 6.60
N LEU A 78 3.10 5.82 6.93
CA LEU A 78 2.04 6.29 6.01
C LEU A 78 1.97 7.82 5.97
N VAL A 79 2.98 8.44 5.36
CA VAL A 79 3.13 9.90 5.24
C VAL A 79 2.35 10.46 4.04
N ASP A 80 1.68 11.60 4.24
CA ASP A 80 0.85 12.25 3.21
C ASP A 80 1.61 13.29 2.38
N GLN A 81 2.90 13.48 2.62
CA GLN A 81 3.73 14.54 2.05
C GLN A 81 5.02 13.98 1.44
N GLY A 82 5.67 14.79 0.60
CA GLY A 82 6.98 14.48 0.00
C GLY A 82 6.90 13.84 -1.40
N PRO A 83 8.06 13.51 -1.99
CA PRO A 83 8.12 12.86 -3.29
C PRO A 83 7.47 11.47 -3.28
N ILE A 84 6.78 11.11 -4.37
CA ILE A 84 6.13 9.80 -4.49
C ILE A 84 7.12 8.64 -4.43
N SER A 85 8.33 8.81 -4.98
CA SER A 85 9.39 7.79 -4.91
C SER A 85 9.83 7.50 -3.47
N GLU A 86 9.96 8.53 -2.64
CA GLU A 86 10.28 8.39 -1.22
C GLU A 86 9.11 7.78 -0.45
N TRP A 87 7.88 8.18 -0.76
CA TRP A 87 6.68 7.58 -0.18
C TRP A 87 6.57 6.08 -0.50
N LEU A 88 6.80 5.68 -1.76
CA LEU A 88 6.81 4.26 -2.15
C LEU A 88 7.93 3.49 -1.44
N LYS A 89 9.11 4.10 -1.29
CA LYS A 89 10.21 3.49 -0.53
C LYS A 89 9.84 3.29 0.93
N LEU A 90 9.23 4.30 1.58
CA LEU A 90 8.73 4.18 2.96
C LEU A 90 7.64 3.12 3.07
N PHE A 91 6.77 3.00 2.07
CA PHE A 91 5.78 1.94 2.02
C PHE A 91 6.46 0.56 1.95
N GLU A 92 7.40 0.37 1.03
CA GLU A 92 8.13 -0.89 0.84
C GLU A 92 8.94 -1.29 2.07
N GLU A 93 9.64 -0.35 2.71
CA GLU A 93 10.54 -0.63 3.83
C GLU A 93 9.78 -0.71 5.17
N GLY A 94 8.70 0.05 5.32
CA GLY A 94 7.98 0.20 6.59
C GLY A 94 6.65 -0.55 6.67
N ILE A 95 5.83 -0.51 5.61
CA ILE A 95 4.45 -1.01 5.63
C ILE A 95 4.36 -2.42 5.08
N ALA A 96 4.90 -2.63 3.89
CA ALA A 96 4.78 -3.87 3.15
C ALA A 96 5.28 -5.11 3.93
N PRO A 97 6.38 -5.06 4.73
CA PRO A 97 6.83 -6.22 5.49
C PRO A 97 5.79 -6.70 6.50
N THR A 98 5.11 -5.79 7.19
CA THR A 98 4.02 -6.12 8.12
C THR A 98 2.81 -6.68 7.38
N VAL A 99 2.42 -6.05 6.26
CA VAL A 99 1.31 -6.51 5.41
C VAL A 99 1.57 -7.93 4.90
N VAL A 100 2.78 -8.24 4.44
CA VAL A 100 3.16 -9.57 3.96
C VAL A 100 3.23 -10.58 5.09
N ARG A 101 3.91 -10.25 6.20
CA ARG A 101 4.08 -11.16 7.35
C ARG A 101 2.74 -11.58 7.95
N LEU A 102 1.77 -10.66 7.99
CA LEU A 102 0.42 -10.89 8.50
C LEU A 102 -0.58 -11.28 7.40
N ASN A 103 -0.16 -11.30 6.12
CA ASN A 103 -0.98 -11.58 4.94
C ASN A 103 -2.26 -10.72 4.88
N LEU A 104 -2.10 -9.40 5.03
CA LEU A 104 -3.18 -8.41 5.14
C LEU A 104 -3.68 -7.88 3.77
N PRO A 105 -4.96 -7.47 3.66
CA PRO A 105 -6.02 -7.67 4.64
C PRO A 105 -6.31 -9.16 4.80
N PHE A 106 -6.74 -9.56 5.99
CA PHE A 106 -7.17 -10.94 6.22
C PHE A 106 -8.18 -11.31 5.13
N VAL A 107 -7.85 -12.29 4.30
CA VAL A 107 -8.85 -12.89 3.43
C VAL A 107 -9.90 -13.45 4.39
N ILE A 108 -11.09 -12.85 4.43
CA ILE A 108 -12.21 -13.34 5.23
C ILE A 108 -12.66 -14.67 4.60
N GLY A 109 -11.91 -15.73 4.92
CA GLY A 109 -12.37 -17.10 4.86
C GLY A 109 -13.10 -17.35 6.17
N LYS A 110 -14.43 -17.45 6.08
CA LYS A 110 -15.35 -18.12 7.01
C LYS A 110 -14.68 -18.74 8.24
N GLU A 111 -14.97 -18.18 9.42
CA GLU A 111 -15.01 -18.80 10.76
C GLU A 111 -14.52 -17.80 11.82
N HIS A 112 -15.43 -16.89 12.19
CA HIS A 112 -15.55 -16.52 13.60
C HIS A 112 -16.79 -17.25 14.11
N VAL A 113 -16.58 -18.52 14.48
CA VAL A 113 -17.45 -19.19 15.44
C VAL A 113 -16.98 -18.68 16.80
N ILE A 114 -17.76 -17.77 17.38
CA ILE A 114 -17.87 -17.62 18.84
C ILE A 114 -19.35 -17.78 19.17
#